data_AF-A0AAP3B8W4-F1
#
_entry.id   AF-A0AAP3B8W4-F1
#
_cell.length_a   1.000
_cell.length_b   1.000
_cell.length_c   1.000
_cell.angle_alpha   90.00
_cell.angle_beta   90.00
_cell.angle_gamma   90.00
#
_symmetry.space_group_name_H-M   'P 1'
#
loop_
_entity.id
_entity.type
_entity.pdbx_description
1 polymer ?
#
loop_
_entity_poly.entity_id
_entity_poly.type
_entity_poly.pdbx_seq_one_letter_code
_entity_poly.pdbx_strand_id
1 'polypeptide(L)'
;MGYIIDFLINWGYWGMLVSAFLAGSFFPFSSEVVMSGLQAAGLDPIPLVVYGSIGNVLGSLFNYGVGRMGKMEWIEKYLHVKKEKLDQAERFMADRGAWMGFFAFIPILGSAITIVLGLTRANIIISTISITIGKVLRYILLVYGLSFIV
;
A
#
# COMPACT_ATOMS: atom_id res chain seq x y z
N MET A 1 4.60 -7.84 17.67
CA MET A 1 4.99 -6.93 16.57
C MET A 1 6.40 -6.36 16.73
N GLY A 2 6.89 -6.06 17.95
CA GLY A 2 8.26 -5.53 18.16
C GLY A 2 9.35 -6.32 17.44
N TYR A 3 9.43 -7.64 17.66
CA TYR A 3 10.45 -8.49 17.00
C TYR A 3 10.46 -8.43 15.46
N ILE A 4 9.30 -8.30 14.82
CA ILE A 4 9.23 -8.20 13.35
C ILE A 4 9.69 -6.83 12.89
N ILE A 5 9.31 -5.77 13.61
CA ILE A 5 9.74 -4.40 13.32
C ILE A 5 11.25 -4.28 13.50
N ASP A 6 11.78 -4.79 14.61
CA ASP A 6 13.22 -4.80 14.88
C ASP A 6 13.99 -5.60 13.82
N PHE A 7 13.47 -6.76 13.42
CA PHE A 7 14.04 -7.55 12.33
C PHE A 7 14.08 -6.76 11.01
N LEU A 8 12.98 -6.07 10.65
CA LEU A 8 12.92 -5.25 9.45
C LEU A 8 13.86 -4.03 9.55
N ILE A 9 13.98 -3.39 10.71
CA ILE A 9 14.91 -2.28 10.92
C ILE A 9 16.36 -2.74 10.71
N ASN A 10 16.71 -3.91 11.24
CA ASN A 10 18.05 -4.50 11.04
C ASN A 10 18.36 -4.83 9.56
N TRP A 11 17.33 -5.01 8.73
CA TRP A 11 17.46 -5.24 7.29
C TRP A 11 17.55 -3.95 6.45
N GLY A 12 17.52 -2.77 7.09
CA GLY A 12 17.72 -1.48 6.43
C GLY A 12 16.70 -1.20 5.33
N TYR A 13 17.18 -0.76 4.16
CA TYR A 13 16.31 -0.44 3.00
C TYR A 13 15.51 -1.65 2.49
N TRP A 14 16.03 -2.88 2.62
CA TRP A 14 15.26 -4.08 2.28
C TRP A 14 14.11 -4.32 3.24
N GLY A 15 14.34 -4.06 4.53
CA GLY A 15 13.28 -4.05 5.53
C GLY A 15 12.19 -3.03 5.22
N MET A 16 12.57 -1.84 4.72
CA MET A 16 11.62 -0.85 4.23
C MET A 16 10.76 -1.38 3.08
N LEU A 17 11.37 -2.03 2.09
CA LEU A 17 10.64 -2.60 0.95
C LEU A 17 9.64 -3.66 1.39
N VAL A 18 10.06 -4.61 2.23
CA VAL A 18 9.18 -5.68 2.73
C VAL A 18 8.07 -5.10 3.59
N SER A 19 8.39 -4.17 4.49
CA SER A 19 7.42 -3.47 5.31
C SER A 19 6.37 -2.75 4.47
N ALA A 20 6.83 -2.03 3.45
CA ALA A 20 5.97 -1.30 2.54
C ALA A 20 5.10 -2.21 1.66
N PHE A 21 5.63 -3.36 1.24
CA PHE A 21 4.85 -4.38 0.56
C PHE A 21 3.70 -4.87 1.42
N LEU A 22 3.98 -5.25 2.67
CA LEU A 22 2.97 -5.69 3.61
C LEU A 22 1.91 -4.60 3.86
N ALA A 23 2.34 -3.36 4.05
CA ALA A 23 1.45 -2.21 4.27
C ALA A 23 0.64 -1.83 3.01
N GLY A 24 1.19 -2.05 1.81
CA GLY A 24 0.51 -1.82 0.54
C GLY A 24 -0.48 -2.91 0.16
N SER A 25 -0.31 -4.11 0.72
CA SER A 25 -1.22 -5.23 0.58
C SER A 25 -2.46 -5.09 1.50
N PHE A 26 -3.27 -6.12 1.56
CA PHE A 26 -4.42 -6.21 2.47
C PHE A 26 -4.01 -6.46 3.94
N PHE A 27 -2.73 -6.76 4.20
CA PHE A 27 -2.26 -7.04 5.56
C PHE A 27 -2.34 -5.79 6.44
N PRO A 28 -2.80 -5.93 7.71
CA PRO A 28 -2.82 -4.81 8.66
C PRO A 28 -1.40 -4.53 9.16
N PHE A 29 -0.60 -3.84 8.34
CA PHE A 29 0.78 -3.48 8.64
C PHE A 29 0.99 -1.97 8.48
N SER A 30 1.79 -1.36 9.36
CA SER A 30 2.16 0.06 9.26
C SER A 30 3.62 0.18 8.84
N SER A 31 3.84 0.65 7.62
CA SER A 31 5.19 0.93 7.12
C SER A 31 5.76 2.23 7.71
N GLU A 32 4.92 3.09 8.27
CA GLU A 32 5.32 4.34 8.92
C GLU A 32 6.20 4.08 10.14
N VAL A 33 5.84 3.08 10.96
CA VAL A 33 6.60 2.71 12.16
C VAL A 33 7.98 2.16 11.81
N VAL A 34 8.08 1.35 10.75
CA VAL A 34 9.37 0.83 10.28
C VAL A 34 10.19 1.96 9.64
N MET A 35 9.57 2.83 8.85
CA MET A 35 10.25 3.96 8.22
C MET A 35 10.79 4.97 9.24
N SER A 36 10.05 5.27 10.30
CA SER A 36 10.51 6.15 11.38
C SER A 36 11.64 5.50 12.18
N GLY A 37 11.55 4.20 12.47
CA GLY A 37 12.63 3.45 13.10
C GLY A 37 13.92 3.43 12.27
N LEU A 38 13.81 3.25 10.95
CA LEU A 38 14.95 3.27 10.03
C LEU A 38 15.58 4.67 9.93
N GLN A 39 14.79 5.75 9.91
CA GLN A 39 15.33 7.11 9.97
C GLN A 39 16.02 7.40 11.30
N ALA A 40 15.44 6.97 12.42
CA ALA A 40 16.06 7.10 13.73
C ALA A 40 17.37 6.30 13.85
N ALA A 41 17.49 5.19 13.09
CA ALA A 41 18.73 4.43 12.95
C ALA A 41 19.77 5.07 12.00
N GLY A 42 19.46 6.23 11.41
CA GLY A 42 20.38 7.02 10.59
C GLY A 42 20.36 6.72 9.09
N LEU A 43 19.34 6.02 8.57
CA LEU A 43 19.24 5.79 7.12
C LEU A 43 18.73 7.03 6.37
N ASP A 44 19.21 7.18 5.13
CA ASP A 44 18.87 8.32 4.30
C ASP A 44 17.38 8.30 3.90
N PRO A 45 16.70 9.45 3.92
CA PRO A 45 15.28 9.51 3.58
C PRO A 45 14.97 9.17 2.11
N ILE A 46 15.86 9.53 1.17
CA ILE A 46 15.61 9.35 -0.26
C ILE A 46 15.49 7.86 -0.63
N PRO A 47 16.45 6.97 -0.28
CA PRO A 47 16.29 5.55 -0.56
C PRO A 47 15.11 4.92 0.21
N LEU A 48 14.77 5.41 1.41
CA LEU A 48 13.57 4.94 2.12
C LEU A 48 12.28 5.22 1.33
N VAL A 49 12.16 6.40 0.70
CA VAL A 49 11.03 6.71 -0.20
C VAL A 49 11.03 5.79 -1.41
N VAL A 50 12.18 5.52 -2.01
CA VAL A 50 12.28 4.65 -3.21
C VAL A 50 11.87 3.22 -2.89
N TYR A 51 12.51 2.60 -1.88
CA TYR A 51 12.22 1.22 -1.47
C TYR A 51 10.79 1.09 -0.93
N GLY A 52 10.35 2.08 -0.15
CA GLY A 52 8.98 2.15 0.35
C GLY A 52 7.95 2.24 -0.78
N SER A 53 8.19 3.08 -1.78
CA SER A 53 7.29 3.23 -2.93
C SER A 53 7.22 1.94 -3.75
N ILE A 54 8.36 1.33 -4.07
CA ILE A 54 8.42 0.06 -4.81
C ILE A 54 7.65 -1.02 -4.07
N GLY A 55 7.94 -1.23 -2.78
CA GLY A 55 7.25 -2.22 -1.96
C GLY A 55 5.74 -2.01 -1.96
N ASN A 56 5.28 -0.77 -1.71
CA ASN A 56 3.86 -0.45 -1.58
C ASN A 56 3.09 -0.56 -2.91
N VAL A 57 3.73 -0.20 -4.03
CA VAL A 57 3.18 -0.44 -5.37
C VAL A 57 3.05 -1.94 -5.63
N LEU A 58 4.08 -2.73 -5.34
CA LEU A 58 4.02 -4.19 -5.49
C LEU A 58 2.91 -4.81 -4.63
N GLY A 59 2.76 -4.36 -3.38
CA GLY A 59 1.69 -4.82 -2.49
C GLY A 59 0.29 -4.47 -3.01
N SER A 60 0.15 -3.31 -3.66
CA SER A 60 -1.09 -2.87 -4.29
C SER A 60 -1.39 -3.65 -5.58
N LEU A 61 -0.37 -3.97 -6.37
CA LEU A 61 -0.51 -4.83 -7.55
C LEU A 61 -0.86 -6.27 -7.17
N PHE A 62 -0.35 -6.75 -6.03
CA PHE A 62 -0.75 -8.03 -5.47
C PHE A 62 -2.25 -8.05 -5.14
N ASN A 63 -2.76 -7.02 -4.46
CA ASN A 63 -4.19 -6.88 -4.19
C ASN A 63 -5.02 -6.83 -5.47
N TYR A 64 -4.58 -6.06 -6.47
CA TYR A 64 -5.19 -5.99 -7.79
C TYR A 64 -5.23 -7.36 -8.47
N GLY A 65 -4.14 -8.12 -8.40
CA GLY A 65 -4.05 -9.49 -8.92
C GLY A 65 -5.06 -10.42 -8.27
N VAL A 66 -5.17 -10.37 -6.92
CA VAL A 66 -6.17 -11.15 -6.19
C VAL A 66 -7.59 -10.74 -6.57
N GLY A 67 -7.87 -9.43 -6.66
CA GLY A 67 -9.14 -8.92 -7.13
C GLY A 67 -9.49 -9.41 -8.53
N ARG A 68 -8.52 -9.42 -9.45
CA ARG A 68 -8.72 -9.87 -10.83
C ARG A 68 -9.07 -11.35 -10.96
N MET A 69 -8.72 -12.18 -9.98
CA MET A 69 -9.18 -13.58 -9.94
C MET A 69 -10.70 -13.69 -9.75
N GLY A 70 -11.37 -12.64 -9.26
CA GLY A 70 -12.84 -12.56 -9.21
C GLY A 70 -13.50 -13.44 -8.13
N LYS A 71 -12.72 -14.03 -7.23
CA LYS A 71 -13.24 -14.95 -6.20
C LYS A 71 -13.53 -14.19 -4.90
N MET A 72 -14.75 -13.68 -4.75
CA MET A 72 -15.16 -12.94 -3.56
C MET A 72 -14.99 -13.75 -2.27
N GLU A 73 -15.24 -15.06 -2.32
CA GLU A 73 -14.99 -15.99 -1.22
C GLU A 73 -13.54 -15.99 -0.76
N TRP A 74 -12.58 -15.85 -1.68
CA TRP A 74 -11.16 -15.77 -1.35
C TRP A 74 -10.80 -14.42 -0.73
N ILE A 75 -11.43 -13.35 -1.19
CA ILE A 75 -11.22 -11.99 -0.68
C ILE A 75 -11.68 -11.91 0.78
N GLU A 76 -12.87 -12.44 1.08
CA GLU A 76 -13.39 -12.47 2.45
C GLU A 76 -12.60 -13.46 3.33
N LYS A 77 -12.31 -14.67 2.83
CA LYS A 77 -11.68 -15.74 3.63
C LYS A 77 -10.18 -15.54 3.86
N TYR A 78 -9.43 -15.15 2.84
CA TYR A 78 -7.96 -15.08 2.92
C TYR A 78 -7.45 -13.67 3.18
N LEU A 79 -8.10 -12.65 2.62
CA LEU A 79 -7.68 -11.27 2.83
C LEU A 79 -8.31 -10.64 4.08
N HIS A 80 -9.33 -11.29 4.66
CA HIS A 80 -10.13 -10.77 5.77
C HIS A 80 -10.68 -9.36 5.50
N VAL A 81 -10.88 -9.03 4.21
CA VAL A 81 -11.46 -7.75 3.79
C VAL A 81 -12.97 -7.92 3.81
N LYS A 82 -13.62 -7.22 4.73
CA LYS A 82 -15.08 -7.28 4.85
C LYS A 82 -15.74 -6.69 3.60
N LYS A 83 -16.89 -7.25 3.24
CA LYS A 83 -17.70 -6.80 2.11
C LYS A 83 -18.04 -5.31 2.18
N GLU A 84 -18.30 -4.77 3.37
CA GLU A 84 -18.65 -3.36 3.52
C GLU A 84 -17.52 -2.43 3.04
N LYS A 85 -16.25 -2.84 3.18
CA LYS A 85 -15.11 -2.06 2.67
C LYS A 85 -14.99 -2.13 1.15
N LEU A 86 -15.33 -3.29 0.57
CA LEU A 86 -15.35 -3.46 -0.88
C LEU A 86 -16.49 -2.63 -1.48
N ASP A 87 -17.68 -2.70 -0.90
CA ASP A 87 -18.84 -1.90 -1.30
C ASP A 87 -18.56 -0.40 -1.15
N GLN A 88 -17.88 0.02 -0.07
CA GLN A 88 -17.46 1.41 0.11
C GLN A 88 -16.44 1.84 -0.94
N ALA A 89 -15.47 0.99 -1.26
CA ALA A 89 -14.49 1.26 -2.31
C ALA A 89 -15.14 1.31 -3.70
N GLU A 90 -16.08 0.42 -4.00
CA GLU A 90 -16.85 0.40 -5.25
C GLU A 90 -17.70 1.68 -5.41
N ARG A 91 -18.43 2.07 -4.36
CA ARG A 91 -19.16 3.34 -4.32
C ARG A 91 -18.25 4.55 -4.45
N PHE A 92 -17.09 4.53 -3.81
CA PHE A 92 -16.10 5.59 -3.93
C PHE A 92 -15.52 5.67 -5.34
N MET A 93 -15.39 4.52 -6.01
CA MET A 93 -14.91 4.44 -7.38
C MET A 93 -15.92 4.96 -8.41
N ALA A 94 -17.24 4.84 -8.19
CA ALA A 94 -18.32 5.47 -8.98
C ALA A 94 -18.01 5.64 -10.48
N ASP A 95 -17.62 4.55 -11.16
CA ASP A 95 -17.24 4.49 -12.59
C ASP A 95 -16.05 5.35 -13.05
N ARG A 96 -15.26 5.90 -12.14
CA ARG A 96 -14.02 6.64 -12.45
C ARG A 96 -12.85 5.73 -12.87
N GLY A 97 -13.08 4.42 -12.89
CA GLY A 97 -12.20 3.42 -13.49
C GLY A 97 -10.79 3.38 -12.91
N ALA A 98 -9.81 3.09 -13.77
CA ALA A 98 -8.42 2.84 -13.40
C ALA A 98 -7.70 4.03 -12.71
N TRP A 99 -8.19 5.26 -12.89
CA TRP A 99 -7.60 6.45 -12.27
C TRP A 99 -7.81 6.50 -10.76
N MET A 100 -8.80 5.79 -10.24
CA MET A 100 -9.04 5.71 -8.80
C MET A 100 -7.90 5.04 -8.03
N GLY A 101 -7.01 4.33 -8.72
CA GLY A 101 -5.77 3.82 -8.13
C GLY A 101 -4.91 4.92 -7.50
N PHE A 102 -5.02 6.17 -7.95
CA PHE A 102 -4.39 7.31 -7.30
C PHE A 102 -4.75 7.40 -5.81
N PHE A 103 -5.99 7.11 -5.43
CA PHE A 103 -6.44 7.18 -4.03
C PHE A 103 -6.09 5.94 -3.20
N ALA A 104 -5.32 4.99 -3.75
CA ALA A 104 -4.84 3.82 -3.01
C ALA A 104 -3.93 4.17 -1.81
N PHE A 105 -3.50 5.44 -1.67
CA PHE A 105 -2.80 5.91 -0.47
C PHE A 105 -3.71 6.21 0.70
N ILE A 106 -5.04 6.26 0.55
CA ILE A 106 -5.95 6.57 1.67
C ILE A 106 -5.87 5.43 2.69
N PRO A 107 -5.58 5.70 3.98
CA PRO A 107 -5.59 4.68 5.03
C PRO A 107 -6.92 3.94 5.06
N ILE A 108 -6.91 2.65 5.38
CA ILE A 108 -8.11 1.80 5.56
C ILE A 108 -8.83 1.44 4.24
N LEU A 109 -8.94 2.39 3.31
CA LEU A 109 -9.62 2.23 2.01
C LEU A 109 -8.69 1.80 0.88
N GLY A 110 -7.40 2.14 0.95
CA GLY A 110 -6.47 1.95 -0.15
C GLY A 110 -6.38 0.51 -0.67
N SER A 111 -6.28 -0.46 0.23
CA SER A 111 -6.24 -1.89 -0.15
C SER A 111 -7.54 -2.33 -0.82
N ALA A 112 -8.70 -1.88 -0.32
CA ALA A 112 -10.01 -2.18 -0.93
C ALA A 112 -10.13 -1.58 -2.34
N ILE A 113 -9.67 -0.34 -2.56
CA ILE A 113 -9.62 0.28 -3.90
C ILE A 113 -8.81 -0.58 -4.87
N THR A 114 -7.63 -1.04 -4.46
CA THR A 114 -6.76 -1.86 -5.32
C THR A 114 -7.37 -3.23 -5.64
N ILE A 115 -8.11 -3.83 -4.69
CA ILE A 115 -8.86 -5.06 -4.92
C ILE A 115 -10.02 -4.83 -5.89
N VAL A 116 -10.81 -3.77 -5.70
CA VAL A 116 -11.97 -3.45 -6.56
C VAL A 116 -11.52 -3.11 -7.99
N LEU A 117 -10.39 -2.42 -8.18
CA LEU A 117 -9.78 -2.23 -9.49
C LEU A 117 -9.47 -3.56 -10.19
N GLY A 118 -9.02 -4.56 -9.41
CA GLY A 118 -8.83 -5.92 -9.88
C GLY A 118 -10.14 -6.59 -10.27
N LEU A 119 -11.13 -6.56 -9.35
CA LEU A 119 -12.46 -7.17 -9.54
C LEU A 119 -13.17 -6.63 -10.80
N THR A 120 -13.10 -5.33 -11.01
CA THR A 120 -13.67 -4.64 -12.18
C THR A 120 -12.81 -4.78 -13.45
N ARG A 121 -11.66 -5.48 -13.36
CA ARG A 121 -10.70 -5.68 -14.45
C ARG A 121 -10.25 -4.38 -15.11
N ALA A 122 -10.09 -3.31 -14.33
CA ALA A 122 -9.62 -2.01 -14.80
C ALA A 122 -8.29 -2.14 -15.56
N ASN A 123 -7.98 -1.23 -16.50
CA ASN A 123 -6.75 -1.32 -17.29
C ASN A 123 -5.51 -1.37 -16.37
N ILE A 124 -4.69 -2.42 -16.50
CA ILE A 124 -3.56 -2.67 -15.60
C ILE A 124 -2.49 -1.58 -15.70
N ILE A 125 -2.25 -1.03 -16.89
CA ILE A 125 -1.23 0.00 -17.12
C ILE A 125 -1.67 1.29 -16.42
N ILE A 126 -2.90 1.73 -16.68
CA ILE A 126 -3.45 2.95 -16.07
C ILE A 126 -3.56 2.78 -14.54
N SER A 127 -3.98 1.60 -14.08
CA SER A 127 -4.06 1.30 -12.64
C SER A 127 -2.69 1.32 -11.98
N THR A 128 -1.66 0.75 -12.62
CA THR A 128 -0.30 0.75 -12.08
C THR A 128 0.25 2.16 -11.99
N ILE A 129 0.07 2.97 -13.04
CA ILE A 129 0.53 4.36 -13.06
C ILE A 129 -0.19 5.17 -11.98
N SER A 130 -1.52 5.08 -11.91
CA SER A 130 -2.30 5.84 -10.92
C SER A 130 -1.94 5.44 -9.49
N ILE A 131 -1.85 4.14 -9.19
CA ILE A 131 -1.38 3.61 -7.90
C ILE A 131 0.01 4.14 -7.57
N THR A 132 0.95 4.06 -8.53
CA THR A 132 2.33 4.50 -8.31
C THR A 132 2.39 5.96 -7.90
N ILE A 133 1.70 6.84 -8.62
CA ILE A 133 1.67 8.28 -8.29
C ILE A 133 1.12 8.49 -6.88
N GLY A 134 0.01 7.84 -6.53
CA GLY A 134 -0.60 7.95 -5.20
C GLY A 134 0.31 7.45 -4.07
N LYS A 135 0.97 6.30 -4.25
CA LYS A 135 1.85 5.72 -3.23
C LYS A 135 3.15 6.50 -3.06
N VAL A 136 3.75 6.99 -4.15
CA VAL A 136 4.92 7.86 -4.08
C VAL A 136 4.59 9.13 -3.31
N LEU A 137 3.46 9.76 -3.63
CA LEU A 137 2.99 10.94 -2.90
C LEU A 137 2.85 10.68 -1.39
N ARG A 138 2.31 9.52 -0.99
CA ARG A 138 2.23 9.11 0.43
C ARG A 138 3.59 9.12 1.12
N TYR A 139 4.60 8.50 0.51
CA TYR A 139 5.92 8.41 1.14
C TYR A 139 6.65 9.74 1.19
N ILE A 140 6.49 10.57 0.16
CA ILE A 140 6.96 11.94 0.18
C ILE A 140 6.33 12.68 1.38
N LEU A 141 4.99 12.64 1.51
CA LEU A 141 4.30 13.29 2.63
C LEU A 141 4.73 12.73 3.99
N LEU A 142 4.97 11.43 4.10
CA LEU A 142 5.45 10.80 5.33
C LEU A 142 6.85 11.27 5.72
N VAL A 143 7.80 11.31 4.78
CA VAL A 143 9.16 11.80 5.07
C VAL A 143 9.13 13.26 5.45
N TYR A 144 8.50 14.12 4.64
CA TYR A 144 8.43 15.55 4.95
C TYR A 144 7.70 15.79 6.27
N GLY A 145 6.59 15.09 6.52
CA GLY A 145 5.86 15.17 7.79
C GLY A 145 6.72 14.76 8.99
N LEU A 146 7.51 13.70 8.85
CA LEU A 146 8.45 13.27 9.89
C LEU A 146 9.58 14.29 10.11
N SER A 147 10.08 14.92 9.05
CA SER A 147 11.10 15.98 9.14
C SER A 147 10.62 17.27 9.82
N PHE A 148 9.32 17.47 10.02
CA PHE A 148 8.79 18.60 10.81
C PHE A 148 8.62 18.26 12.30
N ILE A 149 8.66 16.97 12.66
CA ILE A 149 8.43 16.47 14.02
C ILE A 149 9.75 16.18 14.75
N VAL A 150 10.80 15.81 14.00
CA VAL A 150 12.18 15.61 14.46
C VAL A 150 12.98 16.88 14.25
#